data_AF-A0A3M4UWG7-F1
#
_entry.id   AF-A0A3M4UWG7-F1
#
_cell.length_a   1.000
_cell.length_b   1.000
_cell.length_c   1.000
_cell.angle_alpha   90.00
_cell.angle_beta   90.00
_cell.angle_gamma   90.00
#
_symmetry.space_group_name_H-M   'P 1'
#
loop_
_entity.id
_entity.type
_entity.pdbx_description
1 polymer ?
#
loop_
_entity_poly.entity_id
_entity_poly.type
_entity_poly.pdbx_seq_one_letter_code
_entity_poly.pdbx_strand_id
1 'polypeptide(L)' 'MSQGIDKNRIQVFGAGPSQPIASNSSEQGRAQNRRVEIKLKAPLQPVAMERTQ' A
#
# COMPACT_ATOMS: atom_id res chain seq x y z
N MET A 1 9.96 -21.17 1.17
CA MET A 1 10.27 -20.47 -0.10
C MET A 1 9.92 -19.00 0.08
N SER A 2 10.89 -18.08 0.01
CA SER A 2 10.60 -16.65 -0.12
C SER A 2 10.38 -16.37 -1.61
N GLN A 3 9.32 -15.63 -1.97
CA GLN A 3 8.88 -15.45 -3.37
C GLN A 3 9.83 -14.60 -4.25
N GLY A 4 11.13 -14.57 -3.95
CA GLY A 4 12.13 -13.80 -4.70
C GLY A 4 12.01 -12.28 -4.57
N ILE A 5 11.11 -11.77 -3.71
CA ILE A 5 10.97 -10.33 -3.47
C ILE A 5 12.00 -9.88 -2.44
N ASP A 6 12.82 -8.88 -2.81
CA ASP A 6 13.71 -8.21 -1.88
C ASP A 6 12.89 -7.54 -0.76
N LYS A 7 13.18 -7.91 0.50
CA LYS A 7 12.51 -7.41 1.69
C LYS A 7 12.61 -5.89 1.83
N ASN A 8 13.69 -5.28 1.34
CA ASN A 8 13.89 -3.83 1.39
C ASN A 8 12.89 -3.06 0.52
N ARG A 9 12.20 -3.74 -0.40
CA ARG A 9 11.16 -3.15 -1.26
C ARG A 9 9.77 -3.19 -0.64
N ILE A 10 9.62 -3.77 0.54
CA ILE A 10 8.32 -3.93 1.22
C ILE A 10 8.31 -3.03 2.45
N GLN A 11 7.28 -2.17 2.53
CA GLN A 11 6.95 -1.42 3.74
C GLN A 11 5.58 -1.87 4.22
N VAL A 12 5.45 -2.14 5.52
CA VAL A 12 4.20 -2.58 6.14
C VAL A 12 3.75 -1.52 7.13
N PHE A 13 2.49 -1.12 7.04
CA PHE A 13 1.88 -0.14 7.93
C PHE A 13 0.54 -0.65 8.44
N GLY A 14 0.33 -0.61 9.77
CA GLY A 14 -0.92 -0.96 10.41
C GLY A 14 -1.74 0.28 10.73
N ALA A 15 -2.84 0.51 10.02
CA ALA A 15 -3.70 1.68 10.23
C ALA A 15 -4.66 1.55 11.44
N GLY A 16 -4.89 0.32 11.94
CA GLY A 16 -5.89 0.08 12.98
C GLY A 16 -7.28 0.59 12.56
N PRO A 17 -8.06 1.20 13.46
CA PRO A 17 -9.40 1.71 13.16
C PRO A 17 -9.42 3.08 12.48
N SER A 18 -8.25 3.71 12.24
CA SER A 18 -8.14 5.11 11.80
C SER A 18 -8.44 5.35 10.31
N GLN A 19 -8.50 4.29 9.51
CA GLN A 19 -8.80 4.36 8.07
C GLN A 19 -9.96 3.41 7.69
N PRO A 20 -11.17 3.66 8.22
CA PRO A 20 -12.35 2.85 7.92
C PRO A 20 -12.83 3.07 6.49
N ILE A 21 -13.30 2.02 5.85
CA ILE A 21 -14.07 2.10 4.59
C ILE A 21 -15.58 1.91 4.84
N ALA A 22 -15.93 1.37 6.01
CA ALA A 22 -17.28 1.23 6.51
C ALA A 22 -17.34 1.60 8.00
N SER A 23 -18.54 1.76 8.55
CA SER A 23 -18.69 2.12 9.96
C SER A 23 -18.03 1.10 10.90
N ASN A 24 -17.27 1.58 11.89
CA ASN A 24 -16.75 0.73 12.96
C ASN A 24 -17.82 0.30 13.98
N SER A 25 -19.01 0.93 13.95
CA SER A 25 -20.07 0.66 14.93
C SER A 25 -20.76 -0.69 14.71
N SER A 26 -20.89 -1.14 13.46
CA SER A 26 -21.54 -2.42 13.14
C SER A 26 -20.52 -3.55 12.95
N GLU A 27 -20.95 -4.78 13.24
CA GLU A 27 -20.11 -5.95 13.02
C GLU A 27 -19.79 -6.17 11.54
N GLN A 28 -20.79 -5.95 10.68
CA GLN A 28 -20.65 -6.02 9.24
C GLN A 28 -19.64 -4.98 8.73
N GLY A 29 -19.69 -3.75 9.25
CA GLY A 29 -18.74 -2.69 8.87
C GLY A 29 -17.32 -2.97 9.36
N ARG A 30 -17.15 -3.46 10.60
CA ARG A 30 -15.84 -3.93 11.09
C ARG A 30 -15.29 -5.09 10.26
N ALA A 31 -16.15 -5.99 9.79
CA ALA A 31 -15.75 -7.08 8.91
C ALA A 31 -15.21 -6.56 7.57
N GLN A 32 -15.85 -5.55 6.97
CA GLN A 32 -15.36 -4.90 5.76
C GLN A 32 -14.03 -4.17 5.99
N ASN A 33 -13.83 -3.58 7.18
CA ASN A 33 -12.60 -2.85 7.50
C ASN A 33 -11.37 -3.75 7.69
N ARG A 34 -11.54 -5.06 7.97
CA ARG A 34 -10.43 -6.04 8.07
C ARG A 34 -9.87 -6.37 6.69
N ARG A 35 -8.98 -5.52 6.19
CA ARG A 35 -8.41 -5.63 4.84
C ARG A 35 -6.91 -5.33 4.81
N VAL A 36 -6.27 -5.79 3.74
CA VAL A 36 -4.89 -5.43 3.38
C VAL A 36 -4.94 -4.70 2.04
N GLU A 37 -4.31 -3.53 1.97
CA GLU A 37 -4.13 -2.78 0.73
C GLU A 37 -2.67 -2.83 0.29
N ILE A 38 -2.43 -3.10 -0.99
CA ILE A 38 -1.08 -3.11 -1.58
C ILE A 38 -0.98 -1.91 -2.51
N LYS A 39 -0.08 -0.97 -2.18
CA LYS A 39 0.20 0.21 -3.02
C LYS A 39 1.56 0.05 -3.67
N LEU A 40 1.58 -0.07 -4.99
CA LEU A 40 2.81 -0.12 -5.77
C LEU A 40 3.35 1.29 -5.97
N LYS A 41 4.58 1.54 -5.49
CA LYS A 41 5.31 2.78 -5.76
C LYS A 41 6.39 2.48 -6.77
N ALA A 42 6.28 3.03 -7.98
CA ALA A 42 7.39 3.01 -8.92
C ALA A 42 8.52 3.90 -8.37
N PRO A 43 9.79 3.56 -8.58
CA PRO A 43 10.87 4.51 -8.31
C PRO A 43 10.58 5.79 -9.11
N LEU A 44 10.70 6.94 -8.44
CA LEU A 44 10.78 8.22 -9.12
C LEU A 44 12.09 8.18 -9.92
N GLN A 45 12.02 7.67 -11.14
CA GLN A 45 13.07 7.96 -12.10
C GLN A 45 12.96 9.46 -12.34
N PRO A 46 14.05 10.25 -12.20
CA PRO A 46 14.09 11.49 -12.93
C PRO A 46 13.84 11.06 -14.36
N VAL A 47 12.71 11.47 -14.95
CA VAL A 47 12.56 11.40 -16.40
C VAL A 47 13.80 12.15 -16.87
N ALA A 48 14.76 11.42 -17.43
CA ALA A 48 15.91 12.05 -18.03
C ALA A 48 15.27 12.98 -19.07
N MET A 49 15.27 14.27 -18.78
CA MET A 49 14.93 15.28 -19.76
C MET A 49 15.93 15.00 -20.87
N GLU A 50 15.46 14.31 -21.91
CA GLU A 50 16.22 14.06 -23.10
C GLU A 50 16.77 15.42 -23.50
N ARG A 51 18.09 15.54 -23.38
CA ARG A 51 18.81 16.74 -23.74
C ARG A 51 18.44 17.00 -25.19
N THR A 52 17.86 18.17 -25.42
CA THR A 52 17.72 18.78 -26.73
C THR A 52 18.94 18.51 -27.57
N GLN A 53 18.77 17.84 -28.71
CA GLN A 53 19.45 18.14 -29.98
C GLN A 53 18.45 17.91 -31.11
#